data_AF-A0A7D4Y7T5-F1
#
_entry.id   AF-A0A7D4Y7T5-F1
#
_cell.length_a   1.000
_cell.length_b   1.000
_cell.length_c   1.000
_cell.angle_alpha   90.00
_cell.angle_beta   90.00
_cell.angle_gamma   90.00
#
_symmetry.space_group_name_H-M   'P 1'
#
loop_
_entity.id
_entity.type
_entity.pdbx_description
1 polymer ?
#
loop_
_entity_poly.entity_id
_entity_poly.type
_entity_poly.pdbx_seq_one_letter_code
_entity_poly.pdbx_strand_id
1 'polypeptide(L)'
;MPSRRDLLAALGTGAALGFAGCAGGDCTPVEPDGIEWPHPGGGAANASALPDLTVPSRVAERWETTLAPEDGLDAFAGVVAGGDRLVALGRSGDAGFWSQFDVRSGERTAHERLPPTIAAPPVLADGHTVAVFQTSDGAHLRVLDSGDEVDHYSLANRPTMPRAADDVLFGGDADGAYAYAPGEGERWRQPFGDPEEAPAIPYPPAVDDERVYVPVVSSGDRGVYALDRANGEILWSVPDLRAFRAPARIGSLLFVPAKSELVALDAASGERQWTTPTLDDRPTFPPPAGVGEQLVLSDGSTIHGLGAETGEKTWSVDFESAGRPVVGGDTAVVSAGDTLGVVALALDDGSERWRLDDVSLAAPLGNGVLVKRRDDLIACPACEN
;
A
#
# COMPACT_ATOMS: atom_id res chain seq x y z
N MET A 1 34.87 -37.19 35.94
CA MET A 1 36.18 -36.68 36.47
C MET A 1 37.26 -37.67 36.07
N PRO A 2 38.50 -37.28 35.72
CA PRO A 2 39.17 -35.95 35.60
C PRO A 2 39.42 -35.57 34.10
N SER A 3 39.70 -34.35 33.61
CA SER A 3 40.31 -33.06 34.00
C SER A 3 41.84 -32.92 33.90
N ARG A 4 42.26 -31.85 33.16
CA ARG A 4 43.45 -30.95 33.23
C ARG A 4 44.04 -30.72 31.81
N ARG A 5 43.91 -29.53 31.21
CA ARG A 5 44.72 -28.28 31.40
C ARG A 5 46.22 -28.54 31.17
N ASP A 6 47.00 -27.85 30.34
CA ASP A 6 46.89 -26.65 29.47
C ASP A 6 48.08 -26.73 28.49
N LEU A 7 47.97 -26.19 27.26
CA LEU A 7 49.02 -25.31 26.70
C LEU A 7 48.56 -24.57 25.44
N LEU A 8 48.86 -23.27 25.46
CA LEU A 8 48.41 -22.17 24.62
C LEU A 8 49.21 -21.97 23.33
N ALA A 9 48.56 -21.22 22.43
CA ALA A 9 49.08 -20.18 21.55
C ALA A 9 49.70 -20.56 20.18
N ALA A 10 48.97 -20.21 19.12
CA ALA A 10 49.50 -19.34 18.06
C ALA A 10 48.36 -18.54 17.42
N LEU A 11 48.55 -17.23 17.35
CA LEU A 11 47.70 -16.21 16.77
C LEU A 11 47.65 -16.33 15.24
N GLY A 12 46.49 -16.03 14.65
CA GLY A 12 46.30 -15.93 13.21
C GLY A 12 45.04 -15.16 12.87
N THR A 13 45.12 -13.83 13.04
CA THR A 13 44.41 -12.77 12.30
C THR A 13 42.94 -12.98 11.91
N GLY A 14 42.10 -12.11 12.49
CA GLY A 14 40.66 -12.00 12.27
C GLY A 14 40.23 -12.09 10.82
N ALA A 15 39.35 -13.06 10.55
CA ALA A 15 38.32 -12.88 9.57
C ALA A 15 37.35 -11.85 10.15
N ALA A 16 37.40 -10.62 9.64
CA ALA A 16 36.27 -9.72 9.77
C ALA A 16 35.07 -10.44 9.16
N LEU A 17 34.09 -10.79 9.99
CA LEU A 17 32.75 -11.11 9.52
C LEU A 17 32.23 -9.83 8.88
N GLY A 18 32.37 -9.72 7.56
CA GLY A 18 31.70 -8.70 6.79
C GLY A 18 30.21 -8.91 6.94
N PHE A 19 29.54 -7.97 7.58
CA PHE A 19 28.10 -7.85 7.49
C PHE A 19 27.77 -7.64 6.01
N ALA A 20 27.06 -8.59 5.41
CA ALA A 20 26.36 -8.35 4.16
C ALA A 20 25.20 -7.39 4.45
N GLY A 21 25.52 -6.11 4.62
CA GLY A 21 24.58 -5.03 4.29
C GLY A 21 24.39 -5.02 2.78
N CYS A 22 23.39 -4.30 2.29
CA CYS A 22 23.03 -4.17 0.86
C CYS A 22 24.14 -3.54 -0.01
N ALA A 23 25.32 -4.17 -0.09
CA ALA A 23 26.41 -3.82 -0.97
C ALA A 23 26.23 -4.60 -2.29
N GLY A 24 25.17 -4.26 -3.01
CA GLY A 24 24.95 -4.70 -4.39
C GLY A 24 25.92 -4.02 -5.35
N GLY A 25 27.22 -4.35 -5.26
CA GLY A 25 28.31 -3.90 -6.13
C GLY A 25 28.64 -2.39 -6.05
N ASP A 26 29.88 -2.02 -6.38
CA ASP A 26 30.29 -0.62 -6.45
C ASP A 26 29.43 0.11 -7.51
N CYS A 27 28.57 1.03 -7.07
CA CYS A 27 27.90 2.02 -7.91
C CYS A 27 27.77 3.31 -7.09
N THR A 28 27.62 4.44 -7.77
CA THR A 28 27.29 5.69 -7.08
C THR A 28 25.78 5.90 -7.19
N PRO A 29 25.02 5.78 -6.09
CA PRO A 29 23.58 6.05 -6.13
C PRO A 29 23.34 7.52 -6.40
N VAL A 30 22.44 7.82 -7.34
CA VAL A 30 22.05 9.20 -7.67
C VAL A 30 21.20 9.82 -6.57
N GLU A 31 20.87 11.11 -6.71
CA GLU A 31 19.89 11.74 -5.84
C GLU A 31 18.49 11.13 -6.09
N PRO A 32 17.73 10.75 -5.05
CA PRO A 32 16.38 10.24 -5.24
C PRO A 32 15.42 11.29 -5.78
N ASP A 33 14.60 10.91 -6.75
CA ASP A 33 13.56 11.77 -7.31
C ASP A 33 12.25 11.62 -6.51
N GLY A 34 11.59 12.75 -6.27
CA GLY A 34 10.25 12.80 -5.71
C GLY A 34 9.21 12.06 -6.56
N ILE A 35 8.07 11.75 -5.95
CA ILE A 35 7.00 11.01 -6.59
C ILE A 35 5.65 11.33 -5.97
N GLU A 36 4.59 11.25 -6.78
CA GLU A 36 3.22 11.20 -6.27
C GLU A 36 2.86 9.75 -5.92
N TRP A 37 2.82 9.46 -4.63
CA TRP A 37 2.35 8.20 -4.07
C TRP A 37 1.45 8.47 -2.85
N PRO A 38 0.29 9.12 -3.05
CA PRO A 38 -0.55 9.65 -1.98
C PRO A 38 -1.27 8.58 -1.15
N HIS A 39 -1.23 7.31 -1.54
CA HIS A 39 -1.83 6.19 -0.82
C HIS A 39 -0.88 4.98 -0.82
N PRO A 40 -0.91 4.11 0.20
CA PRO A 40 -0.24 2.80 0.16
C PRO A 40 -0.59 1.88 -1.03
N GLY A 41 -1.63 2.22 -1.80
CA GLY A 41 -2.05 1.52 -3.03
C GLY A 41 -1.86 2.36 -4.30
N GLY A 42 -0.99 3.36 -4.27
CA GLY A 42 -0.65 4.25 -5.40
C GLY A 42 -1.61 5.39 -5.65
N GLY A 43 -2.91 5.14 -5.53
CA GLY A 43 -3.94 6.14 -5.80
C GLY A 43 -5.32 5.75 -5.28
N ALA A 44 -6.30 6.61 -5.55
CA ALA A 44 -7.70 6.39 -5.19
C ALA A 44 -8.32 5.14 -5.87
N ALA A 45 -7.80 4.78 -7.04
CA ALA A 45 -8.24 3.63 -7.83
C ALA A 45 -7.79 2.26 -7.27
N ASN A 46 -6.93 2.23 -6.24
CA ASN A 46 -6.29 1.02 -5.72
C ASN A 46 -5.50 0.23 -6.75
N ALA A 47 -5.00 0.86 -7.83
CA ALA A 47 -4.28 0.17 -8.89
C ALA A 47 -2.86 -0.27 -8.50
N SER A 48 -2.30 0.21 -7.38
CA SER A 48 -0.93 -0.06 -6.93
C SER A 48 0.09 0.11 -8.07
N ALA A 49 -0.08 1.18 -8.85
CA ALA A 49 0.67 1.34 -10.06
C ALA A 49 0.86 2.80 -10.48
N LEU A 50 1.98 3.04 -11.17
CA LEU A 50 2.34 4.31 -11.80
C LEU A 50 2.80 4.02 -13.25
N PRO A 51 1.98 4.32 -14.26
CA PRO A 51 2.29 4.04 -15.67
C PRO A 51 3.59 4.68 -16.15
N ASP A 52 3.85 5.92 -15.71
CA ASP A 52 4.97 6.72 -16.20
C ASP A 52 6.25 6.53 -15.37
N LEU A 53 6.19 5.73 -14.30
CA LEU A 53 7.35 5.45 -13.46
C LEU A 53 8.34 4.55 -14.19
N THR A 54 9.57 5.01 -14.35
CA THR A 54 10.67 4.17 -14.84
C THR A 54 11.40 3.57 -13.64
N VAL A 55 11.21 2.26 -13.41
CA VAL A 55 11.98 1.56 -12.37
C VAL A 55 13.38 1.26 -12.91
N PRO A 56 14.45 1.67 -12.20
CA PRO A 56 15.81 1.49 -12.69
C PRO A 56 16.23 0.02 -12.74
N SER A 57 17.18 -0.30 -13.61
CA SER A 57 17.74 -1.65 -13.74
C SER A 57 18.64 -2.05 -12.56
N ARG A 58 19.08 -1.09 -11.75
CA ARG A 58 19.90 -1.30 -10.55
C ARG A 58 19.66 -0.17 -9.57
N VAL A 59 19.60 -0.51 -8.29
CA VAL A 59 19.45 0.44 -7.18
C VAL A 59 20.52 0.22 -6.12
N ALA A 60 20.84 1.27 -5.36
CA ALA A 60 21.72 1.17 -4.20
C ALA A 60 21.32 2.16 -3.11
N GLU A 61 21.62 1.80 -1.86
CA GLU A 61 21.33 2.62 -0.67
C GLU A 61 22.04 3.98 -0.76
N ARG A 62 21.26 5.07 -0.67
CA ARG A 62 21.75 6.45 -0.77
C ARG A 62 21.74 7.19 0.57
N TRP A 63 20.70 6.95 1.36
CA TRP A 63 20.55 7.47 2.71
C TRP A 63 19.67 6.53 3.53
N GLU A 64 19.83 6.62 4.85
CA GLU A 64 19.08 5.89 5.87
C GLU A 64 18.65 6.88 6.96
N THR A 65 17.40 6.81 7.40
CA THR A 65 16.90 7.58 8.54
C THR A 65 16.08 6.71 9.48
N THR A 66 16.38 6.80 10.78
CA THR A 66 15.59 6.12 11.81
C THR A 66 14.27 6.85 12.06
N LEU A 67 13.15 6.12 12.02
CA LEU A 67 11.81 6.67 12.22
C LEU A 67 11.56 7.09 13.68
N ALA A 68 12.02 6.29 14.64
CA ALA A 68 11.79 6.51 16.07
C ALA A 68 13.11 6.35 16.87
N PRO A 69 14.01 7.36 16.82
CA PRO A 69 15.37 7.23 17.36
C PRO A 69 15.44 7.18 18.89
N GLU A 70 14.43 7.67 19.60
CA GLU A 70 14.44 7.73 21.07
C GLU A 70 13.93 6.42 21.70
N ASP A 71 12.69 6.03 21.36
CA ASP A 71 12.00 4.91 22.01
C ASP A 71 11.85 3.65 21.12
N GLY A 72 12.34 3.69 19.87
CA GLY A 72 12.17 2.61 18.89
C GLY A 72 10.76 2.55 18.28
N LEU A 73 10.61 1.80 17.18
CA LEU A 73 9.35 1.72 16.44
C LEU A 73 8.51 0.53 16.89
N ASP A 74 7.39 0.79 17.58
CA ASP A 74 6.47 -0.26 18.00
C ASP A 74 5.53 -0.73 16.88
N ALA A 75 5.09 0.20 16.04
CA ALA A 75 4.20 -0.07 14.91
C ALA A 75 4.41 0.94 13.80
N PHE A 76 4.40 0.48 12.56
CA PHE A 76 4.50 1.33 11.38
C PHE A 76 3.15 1.35 10.65
N ALA A 77 2.48 2.49 10.62
CA ALA A 77 1.19 2.63 9.94
C ALA A 77 1.39 2.75 8.42
N GLY A 78 2.48 3.39 7.98
CA GLY A 78 2.86 3.49 6.58
C GLY A 78 3.57 4.80 6.26
N VAL A 79 3.99 4.91 5.00
CA VAL A 79 4.57 6.11 4.42
C VAL A 79 3.89 6.40 3.08
N VAL A 80 3.69 7.68 2.79
CA VAL A 80 3.16 8.21 1.53
C VAL A 80 4.07 9.32 1.02
N ALA A 81 4.06 9.55 -0.28
CA ALA A 81 4.89 10.57 -0.93
C ALA A 81 4.03 11.55 -1.72
N GLY A 82 4.39 12.82 -1.67
CA GLY A 82 3.84 13.88 -2.54
C GLY A 82 4.98 14.81 -2.95
N GLY A 83 5.38 14.76 -4.22
CA GLY A 83 6.59 15.37 -4.73
C GLY A 83 7.84 14.94 -3.96
N ASP A 84 8.62 15.92 -3.50
CA ASP A 84 9.87 15.72 -2.76
C ASP A 84 9.65 15.49 -1.25
N ARG A 85 8.40 15.25 -0.83
CA ARG A 85 8.03 15.07 0.58
C ARG A 85 7.56 13.65 0.87
N LEU A 86 8.15 13.02 1.89
CA LEU A 86 7.65 11.80 2.52
C LEU A 86 6.92 12.14 3.82
N VAL A 87 5.80 11.46 4.06
CA VAL A 87 5.06 11.52 5.33
C VAL A 87 4.90 10.13 5.88
N ALA A 88 5.39 9.92 7.10
CA ALA A 88 5.29 8.65 7.81
C ALA A 88 4.49 8.77 9.10
N LEU A 89 3.64 7.77 9.35
CA LEU A 89 2.92 7.61 10.61
C LEU A 89 3.32 6.29 11.27
N GLY A 90 3.39 6.31 12.60
CA GLY A 90 3.69 5.13 13.38
C GLY A 90 3.41 5.33 14.86
N ARG A 91 3.79 4.34 15.66
CA ARG A 91 3.70 4.36 17.11
C ARG A 91 5.08 4.07 17.70
N SER A 92 5.42 4.85 18.72
CA SER A 92 6.66 4.72 19.49
C SER A 92 6.33 4.99 20.95
N GLY A 93 6.61 4.02 21.82
CA GLY A 93 6.23 4.08 23.22
C GLY A 93 4.71 4.23 23.42
N ASP A 94 4.33 5.26 24.18
CA ASP A 94 2.93 5.55 24.54
C ASP A 94 2.23 6.51 23.55
N ALA A 95 2.86 6.84 22.42
CA ALA A 95 2.37 7.84 21.49
C ALA A 95 2.40 7.39 20.03
N GLY A 96 1.48 7.95 19.24
CA GLY A 96 1.60 7.96 17.81
C GLY A 96 2.56 9.08 17.40
N PHE A 97 3.05 9.04 16.17
CA PHE A 97 3.78 10.16 15.59
C PHE A 97 3.38 10.39 14.13
N TRP A 98 3.54 11.63 13.73
CA TRP A 98 3.59 12.08 12.35
C TRP A 98 5.00 12.62 12.10
N SER A 99 5.61 12.28 10.97
CA SER A 99 6.93 12.80 10.61
C SER A 99 7.03 13.06 9.13
N GLN A 100 7.66 14.18 8.81
CA GLN A 100 7.95 14.58 7.44
C GLN A 100 9.43 14.45 7.16
N PHE A 101 9.76 13.93 5.99
CA PHE A 101 11.13 13.81 5.51
C PHE A 101 11.26 14.38 4.10
N ASP A 102 12.41 14.96 3.80
CA ASP A 102 12.81 15.31 2.43
C ASP A 102 13.29 14.06 1.68
N VAL A 103 12.73 13.80 0.50
CA VAL A 103 13.02 12.60 -0.31
C VAL A 103 14.50 12.52 -0.70
N ARG A 104 15.13 13.66 -0.99
CA ARG A 104 16.48 13.72 -1.56
C ARG A 104 17.55 13.41 -0.52
N SER A 105 17.39 13.95 0.67
CA SER A 105 18.37 13.88 1.77
C SER A 105 18.04 12.84 2.84
N GLY A 106 16.77 12.47 2.99
CA GLY A 106 16.28 11.71 4.14
C GLY A 106 16.17 12.52 5.43
N GLU A 107 16.43 13.84 5.38
CA GLU A 107 16.36 14.70 6.56
C GLU A 107 14.93 14.81 7.06
N ARG A 108 14.75 14.63 8.38
CA ARG A 108 13.46 14.87 9.03
C ARG A 108 13.22 16.37 9.17
N THR A 109 12.30 16.90 8.39
CA THR A 109 11.98 18.33 8.38
C THR A 109 10.93 18.73 9.41
N ALA A 110 10.09 17.79 9.85
CA ALA A 110 9.07 18.01 10.88
C ALA A 110 8.71 16.72 11.62
N HIS A 111 8.25 16.86 12.87
CA HIS A 111 7.83 15.75 13.73
C HIS A 111 6.79 16.22 14.72
N GLU A 112 5.65 15.53 14.77
CA GLU A 112 4.57 15.83 15.71
C GLU A 112 4.11 14.57 16.44
N ARG A 113 3.78 14.75 17.73
CA ARG A 113 3.23 13.68 18.56
C ARG A 113 1.73 13.56 18.31
N LEU A 114 1.28 12.35 17.97
CA LEU A 114 -0.12 12.03 17.71
C LEU A 114 -0.72 11.16 18.84
N PRO A 115 -2.06 11.06 18.90
CA PRO A 115 -2.72 10.01 19.67
C PRO A 115 -2.20 8.61 19.30
N PRO A 116 -2.11 7.66 20.25
CA PRO A 116 -1.44 6.38 20.05
C PRO A 116 -2.15 5.43 19.07
N THR A 117 -3.42 5.67 18.78
CA THR A 117 -4.31 4.73 18.11
C THR A 117 -4.60 5.13 16.67
N ILE A 118 -3.56 5.05 15.83
CA ILE A 118 -3.69 5.18 14.38
C ILE A 118 -4.28 3.87 13.84
N ALA A 119 -5.48 3.94 13.25
CA ALA A 119 -6.25 2.78 12.83
C ALA A 119 -6.05 2.40 11.36
N ALA A 120 -5.54 3.33 10.54
CA ALA A 120 -5.27 3.10 9.13
C ALA A 120 -4.00 3.85 8.69
N PRO A 121 -3.32 3.37 7.62
CA PRO A 121 -2.23 4.11 6.98
C PRO A 121 -2.64 5.52 6.57
N PRO A 122 -1.67 6.46 6.48
CA PRO A 122 -1.93 7.82 6.01
C PRO A 122 -2.29 7.86 4.53
N VAL A 123 -3.02 8.90 4.14
CA VAL A 123 -3.24 9.30 2.75
C VAL A 123 -2.95 10.79 2.60
N LEU A 124 -2.52 11.22 1.41
CA LEU A 124 -2.37 12.64 1.09
C LEU A 124 -3.59 13.14 0.31
N ALA A 125 -4.11 14.30 0.70
CA ALA A 125 -5.21 14.99 0.04
C ALA A 125 -4.92 16.50 0.05
N ASP A 126 -4.74 17.09 -1.14
CA ASP A 126 -4.40 18.52 -1.31
C ASP A 126 -3.32 19.03 -0.32
N GLY A 127 -2.18 18.32 -0.25
CA GLY A 127 -1.06 18.64 0.64
C GLY A 127 -1.24 18.21 2.10
N HIS A 128 -2.46 17.96 2.57
CA HIS A 128 -2.76 17.51 3.93
C HIS A 128 -2.49 16.02 4.10
N THR A 129 -2.20 15.62 5.34
CA THR A 129 -2.17 14.21 5.73
C THR A 129 -3.51 13.83 6.33
N VAL A 130 -4.13 12.78 5.84
CA VAL A 130 -5.40 12.27 6.35
C VAL A 130 -5.20 10.86 6.88
N ALA A 131 -5.70 10.59 8.07
CA ALA A 131 -5.67 9.25 8.66
C ALA A 131 -6.88 9.01 9.56
N VAL A 132 -7.16 7.73 9.80
CA VAL A 132 -8.21 7.32 10.72
C VAL A 132 -7.59 7.03 12.08
N PHE A 133 -8.20 7.57 13.12
CA PHE A 133 -7.81 7.38 14.51
C PHE A 133 -8.94 6.69 15.28
N GLN A 134 -8.58 5.79 16.18
CA GLN A 134 -9.53 5.14 17.08
C GLN A 134 -9.39 5.73 18.47
N THR A 135 -10.32 6.57 18.90
CA THR A 135 -10.30 7.18 20.24
C THR A 135 -11.30 6.48 21.16
N SER A 136 -11.37 6.94 22.42
CA SER A 136 -12.33 6.42 23.41
C SER A 136 -13.78 6.74 23.08
N ASP A 137 -14.03 7.78 22.28
CA ASP A 137 -15.37 8.24 21.89
C ASP A 137 -15.80 7.80 20.48
N GLY A 138 -14.92 7.18 19.69
CA GLY A 138 -15.28 6.66 18.38
C GLY A 138 -14.09 6.52 17.43
N ALA A 139 -14.37 6.24 16.16
CA ALA A 139 -13.38 6.36 15.12
C ALA A 139 -13.53 7.73 14.44
N HIS A 140 -12.41 8.36 14.09
CA HIS A 140 -12.39 9.71 13.52
C HIS A 140 -11.48 9.76 12.31
N LEU A 141 -11.96 10.36 11.23
CA LEU A 141 -11.13 10.80 10.10
C LEU A 141 -10.53 12.15 10.48
N ARG A 142 -9.20 12.27 10.54
CA ARG A 142 -8.53 13.53 10.89
C ARG A 142 -7.71 14.04 9.71
N VAL A 143 -7.78 15.35 9.49
CA VAL A 143 -7.00 16.07 8.48
C VAL A 143 -5.93 16.87 9.20
N LEU A 144 -4.68 16.62 8.85
CA LEU A 144 -3.51 17.22 9.46
C LEU A 144 -2.80 18.12 8.45
N ASP A 145 -2.59 19.39 8.79
CA ASP A 145 -1.65 20.28 8.12
C ASP A 145 -0.34 20.27 8.89
N SER A 146 0.72 19.76 8.26
CA SER A 146 2.06 19.75 8.87
C SER A 146 2.13 19.08 10.26
N GLY A 147 1.21 18.14 10.52
CA GLY A 147 1.09 17.41 11.79
C GLY A 147 0.03 17.96 12.75
N ASP A 148 -0.40 19.20 12.57
CA ASP A 148 -1.47 19.82 13.36
C ASP A 148 -2.86 19.48 12.78
N GLU A 149 -3.79 19.11 13.65
CA GLU A 149 -5.18 18.83 13.23
C GLU A 149 -5.90 20.12 12.83
N VAL A 150 -6.37 20.16 11.58
CA VAL A 150 -7.13 21.29 11.01
C VAL A 150 -8.60 20.96 10.77
N ASP A 151 -8.95 19.68 10.68
CA ASP A 151 -10.32 19.22 10.51
C ASP A 151 -10.50 17.77 11.01
N HIS A 152 -11.73 17.39 11.37
CA HIS A 152 -12.07 16.00 11.69
C HIS A 152 -13.53 15.65 11.42
N TYR A 153 -13.78 14.37 11.19
CA TYR A 153 -15.11 13.81 11.00
C TYR A 153 -15.29 12.54 11.83
N SER A 154 -16.38 12.49 12.61
CA SER A 154 -16.77 11.28 13.33
C SER A 154 -17.23 10.22 12.33
N LEU A 155 -16.66 9.02 12.44
CA LEU A 155 -17.04 7.87 11.63
C LEU A 155 -17.79 6.85 12.49
N ALA A 156 -18.72 6.12 11.86
CA ALA A 156 -19.32 4.98 12.49
C ALA A 156 -18.27 3.87 12.74
N ASN A 157 -18.62 2.89 13.56
CA ASN A 157 -17.68 1.82 13.96
C ASN A 157 -17.03 1.11 12.75
N ARG A 158 -15.76 0.73 12.92
CA ARG A 158 -14.95 -0.02 11.92
C ARG A 158 -14.85 0.66 10.55
N PRO A 159 -14.44 1.94 10.50
CA PRO A 159 -14.21 2.60 9.22
C PRO A 159 -13.08 1.94 8.44
N THR A 160 -13.17 2.04 7.12
CA THR A 160 -12.10 1.66 6.21
C THR A 160 -11.01 2.73 6.17
N MET A 161 -9.82 2.37 5.68
CA MET A 161 -8.85 3.37 5.23
C MET A 161 -9.51 4.29 4.19
N PRO A 162 -9.37 5.62 4.30
CA PRO A 162 -9.96 6.58 3.37
C PRO A 162 -9.23 6.53 2.03
N ARG A 163 -9.89 7.02 0.99
CA ARG A 163 -9.32 7.30 -0.32
C ARG A 163 -9.45 8.79 -0.59
N ALA A 164 -8.36 9.39 -1.04
CA ALA A 164 -8.38 10.77 -1.49
C ALA A 164 -8.38 10.75 -3.02
N ALA A 165 -9.36 11.40 -3.64
CA ALA A 165 -9.35 11.73 -5.05
C ALA A 165 -9.57 13.24 -5.16
N ASP A 166 -8.53 13.94 -5.59
CA ASP A 166 -8.40 15.39 -5.49
C ASP A 166 -8.52 15.88 -4.03
N ASP A 167 -9.43 16.81 -3.77
CA ASP A 167 -9.76 17.39 -2.46
C ASP A 167 -10.81 16.58 -1.67
N VAL A 168 -11.29 15.45 -2.20
CA VAL A 168 -12.41 14.70 -1.60
C VAL A 168 -11.95 13.37 -1.01
N LEU A 169 -12.43 13.10 0.20
CA LEU A 169 -12.17 11.90 0.97
C LEU A 169 -13.36 10.94 0.89
N PHE A 170 -13.13 9.75 0.36
CA PHE A 170 -14.11 8.67 0.22
C PHE A 170 -13.79 7.52 1.15
N GLY A 171 -14.80 6.85 1.65
CA GLY A 171 -14.61 5.66 2.47
C GLY A 171 -15.92 4.97 2.79
N GLY A 172 -15.84 3.99 3.68
CA GLY A 172 -17.00 3.35 4.26
C GLY A 172 -16.82 3.11 5.75
N ASP A 173 -17.95 3.00 6.43
CA ASP A 173 -18.04 2.63 7.84
C ASP A 173 -19.27 1.74 8.06
N ALA A 174 -19.70 1.56 9.31
CA ALA A 174 -20.87 0.75 9.63
C ALA A 174 -22.19 1.32 9.06
N ASP A 175 -22.28 2.62 8.79
CA ASP A 175 -23.52 3.28 8.34
C ASP A 175 -23.61 3.36 6.81
N GLY A 176 -22.51 3.10 6.10
CA GLY A 176 -22.49 3.06 4.63
C GLY A 176 -21.26 3.72 4.02
N ALA A 177 -21.40 4.17 2.78
CA ALA A 177 -20.35 4.87 2.04
C ALA A 177 -20.48 6.38 2.27
N TYR A 178 -19.36 7.09 2.29
CA TYR A 178 -19.33 8.54 2.50
C TYR A 178 -18.38 9.25 1.53
N ALA A 179 -18.63 10.55 1.36
CA ALA A 179 -17.67 11.51 0.86
C ALA A 179 -17.60 12.75 1.77
N TYR A 180 -16.40 13.14 2.18
CA TYR A 180 -16.11 14.36 2.92
C TYR A 180 -15.20 15.28 2.10
N ALA A 181 -15.42 16.59 2.19
CA ALA A 181 -14.51 17.59 1.68
C ALA A 181 -13.95 18.40 2.86
N PRO A 182 -12.62 18.37 3.09
CA PRO A 182 -11.95 19.17 4.12
C PRO A 182 -12.41 20.63 4.10
N GLY A 183 -12.82 21.15 5.26
CA GLY A 183 -13.34 22.52 5.42
C GLY A 183 -14.79 22.74 4.97
N GLU A 184 -15.39 21.82 4.20
CA GLU A 184 -16.78 21.90 3.73
C GLU A 184 -17.72 20.94 4.48
N GLY A 185 -17.21 19.77 4.90
CA GLY A 185 -17.98 18.75 5.61
C GLY A 185 -18.42 17.57 4.74
N GLU A 186 -19.48 16.89 5.16
CA GLU A 186 -20.05 15.75 4.42
C GLU A 186 -20.68 16.24 3.11
N ARG A 187 -20.20 15.73 1.97
CA ARG A 187 -20.82 16.00 0.66
C ARG A 187 -22.01 15.08 0.44
N TRP A 188 -21.85 13.80 0.75
CA TRP A 188 -22.91 12.81 0.68
C TRP A 188 -22.61 11.60 1.56
N ARG A 189 -23.67 10.87 1.90
CA ARG A 189 -23.63 9.56 2.53
C ARG A 189 -24.65 8.65 1.87
N GLN A 190 -24.18 7.51 1.37
CA GLN A 190 -25.03 6.48 0.79
C GLN A 190 -25.17 5.35 1.82
N PRO A 191 -26.34 5.20 2.45
CA PRO A 191 -26.55 4.18 3.47
C PRO A 191 -26.51 2.79 2.86
N PHE A 192 -25.88 1.88 3.58
CA PHE A 192 -25.87 0.45 3.30
C PHE A 192 -25.95 -0.31 4.61
N GLY A 193 -26.59 -1.47 4.56
CA GLY A 193 -26.68 -2.41 5.66
C GLY A 193 -27.69 -2.04 6.74
N ASP A 194 -27.78 -2.94 7.71
CA ASP A 194 -28.56 -2.78 8.93
C ASP A 194 -27.60 -2.40 10.08
N PRO A 195 -27.88 -1.34 10.86
CA PRO A 195 -27.08 -0.97 12.04
C PRO A 195 -26.85 -2.10 13.06
N GLU A 196 -27.70 -3.13 13.06
CA GLU A 196 -27.58 -4.30 13.94
C GLU A 196 -26.66 -5.41 13.39
N GLU A 197 -26.19 -5.31 12.14
CA GLU A 197 -25.35 -6.31 11.47
C GLU A 197 -23.84 -5.95 11.41
N ALA A 198 -23.04 -6.87 10.87
CA ALA A 198 -21.63 -6.67 10.54
C ALA A 198 -21.44 -5.43 9.63
N PRO A 199 -20.26 -4.76 9.64
CA PRO A 199 -20.06 -3.48 8.97
C PRO A 199 -20.48 -3.56 7.50
N ALA A 200 -21.23 -2.56 7.06
CA ALA A 200 -21.72 -2.51 5.69
C ALA A 200 -20.58 -2.55 4.68
N ILE A 201 -19.52 -1.77 4.91
CA ILE A 201 -18.38 -1.63 3.99
C ILE A 201 -17.07 -2.02 4.70
N PRO A 202 -16.52 -3.23 4.45
CA PRO A 202 -15.37 -3.73 5.20
C PRO A 202 -14.02 -3.45 4.53
N TYR A 203 -14.01 -2.92 3.29
CA TYR A 203 -12.79 -2.65 2.53
C TYR A 203 -12.83 -1.25 1.91
N PRO A 204 -11.67 -0.58 1.79
CA PRO A 204 -11.59 0.73 1.13
C PRO A 204 -12.20 0.70 -0.28
N PRO A 205 -12.92 1.75 -0.70
CA PRO A 205 -13.44 1.84 -2.06
C PRO A 205 -12.29 1.97 -3.08
N ALA A 206 -12.61 1.74 -4.35
CA ALA A 206 -11.83 2.26 -5.48
C ALA A 206 -12.57 3.48 -6.05
N VAL A 207 -11.85 4.51 -6.47
CA VAL A 207 -12.43 5.75 -7.00
C VAL A 207 -11.78 6.08 -8.34
N ASP A 208 -12.60 6.40 -9.34
CA ASP A 208 -12.16 7.07 -10.57
C ASP A 208 -12.82 8.45 -10.72
N ASP A 209 -12.69 9.07 -11.89
CA ASP A 209 -13.16 10.43 -12.12
C ASP A 209 -14.68 10.57 -11.94
N GLU A 210 -15.45 9.51 -12.21
CA GLU A 210 -16.91 9.53 -12.23
C GLU A 210 -17.54 8.72 -11.10
N ARG A 211 -16.86 7.68 -10.59
CA ARG A 211 -17.49 6.65 -9.75
C ARG A 211 -16.70 6.30 -8.50
N VAL A 212 -17.44 5.90 -7.48
CA VAL A 212 -16.93 5.26 -6.26
C VAL A 212 -17.43 3.82 -6.21
N TYR A 213 -16.50 2.87 -6.22
CA TYR A 213 -16.79 1.43 -6.21
C TYR A 213 -16.69 0.88 -4.80
N VAL A 214 -17.82 0.42 -4.25
CA VAL A 214 -17.92 -0.03 -2.86
C VAL A 214 -18.30 -1.51 -2.78
N PRO A 215 -17.52 -2.33 -2.05
CA PRO A 215 -17.94 -3.67 -1.67
C PRO A 215 -18.80 -3.60 -0.40
N VAL A 216 -19.99 -4.17 -0.45
CA VAL A 216 -20.94 -4.21 0.67
C VAL A 216 -21.14 -5.66 1.13
N VAL A 217 -21.08 -5.92 2.44
CA VAL A 217 -21.17 -7.30 3.00
C VAL A 217 -22.34 -7.54 3.94
N SER A 218 -23.09 -6.49 4.32
CA SER A 218 -24.32 -6.67 5.10
C SER A 218 -25.32 -7.53 4.33
N SER A 219 -26.10 -8.35 5.04
CA SER A 219 -26.85 -9.46 4.44
C SER A 219 -27.91 -9.01 3.44
N GLY A 220 -28.56 -7.87 3.68
CA GLY A 220 -29.60 -7.30 2.82
C GLY A 220 -29.06 -6.59 1.57
N ASP A 221 -27.86 -6.01 1.67
CA ASP A 221 -27.26 -5.18 0.62
C ASP A 221 -25.97 -5.78 0.06
N ARG A 222 -25.75 -7.07 0.26
CA ARG A 222 -24.49 -7.70 -0.13
C ARG A 222 -24.28 -7.57 -1.64
N GLY A 223 -23.13 -7.04 -2.05
CA GLY A 223 -22.76 -6.92 -3.45
C GLY A 223 -21.62 -5.93 -3.68
N VAL A 224 -21.41 -5.59 -4.94
CA VAL A 224 -20.53 -4.50 -5.36
C VAL A 224 -21.37 -3.43 -6.02
N TYR A 225 -21.17 -2.17 -5.65
CA TYR A 225 -21.93 -1.03 -6.16
C TYR A 225 -20.98 -0.02 -6.77
N ALA A 226 -21.42 0.65 -7.83
CA ALA A 226 -20.83 1.91 -8.27
C ALA A 226 -21.78 3.06 -7.92
N LEU A 227 -21.23 4.04 -7.22
CA LEU A 227 -21.90 5.27 -6.86
C LEU A 227 -21.38 6.40 -7.74
N ASP A 228 -22.24 7.36 -8.05
CA ASP A 228 -21.82 8.62 -8.64
C ASP A 228 -20.90 9.35 -7.64
N ARG A 229 -19.71 9.76 -8.10
CA ARG A 229 -18.70 10.38 -7.23
C ARG A 229 -19.18 11.70 -6.63
N ALA A 230 -20.01 12.46 -7.35
CA ALA A 230 -20.42 13.80 -6.95
C ALA A 230 -21.55 13.79 -5.92
N ASN A 231 -22.50 12.85 -6.03
CA ASN A 231 -23.71 12.86 -5.21
C ASN A 231 -24.01 11.55 -4.45
N GLY A 232 -23.24 10.48 -4.68
CA GLY A 232 -23.38 9.20 -3.99
C GLY A 232 -24.53 8.31 -4.50
N GLU A 233 -25.26 8.71 -5.54
CA GLU A 233 -26.37 7.91 -6.09
C GLU A 233 -25.85 6.61 -6.71
N ILE A 234 -26.57 5.50 -6.49
CA ILE A 234 -26.22 4.20 -7.07
C ILE A 234 -26.44 4.25 -8.59
N LEU A 235 -25.35 4.08 -9.35
CA LEU A 235 -25.38 4.00 -10.81
C LEU A 235 -25.65 2.57 -11.29
N TRP A 236 -24.99 1.60 -10.66
CA TRP A 236 -25.20 0.17 -10.91
C TRP A 236 -24.82 -0.66 -9.69
N SER A 237 -25.30 -1.91 -9.65
CA SER A 237 -24.89 -2.89 -8.64
C SER A 237 -24.77 -4.29 -9.22
N VAL A 238 -23.92 -5.10 -8.60
CA VAL A 238 -23.79 -6.55 -8.81
C VAL A 238 -24.16 -7.23 -7.48
N PRO A 239 -25.44 -7.58 -7.30
CA PRO A 239 -25.92 -8.22 -6.07
C PRO A 239 -25.21 -9.57 -5.83
N ASP A 240 -25.05 -9.91 -4.56
CA ASP A 240 -24.45 -11.15 -4.07
C ASP A 240 -22.98 -11.40 -4.45
N LEU A 241 -22.34 -10.52 -5.23
CA LEU A 241 -20.90 -10.58 -5.45
C LEU A 241 -20.16 -10.18 -4.17
N ARG A 242 -19.70 -11.19 -3.43
CA ARG A 242 -19.00 -11.00 -2.17
C ARG A 242 -17.51 -10.76 -2.38
N ALA A 243 -17.09 -9.50 -2.27
CA ALA A 243 -15.68 -9.16 -2.18
C ALA A 243 -15.06 -9.60 -0.84
N PHE A 244 -13.80 -10.01 -0.88
CA PHE A 244 -12.99 -10.39 0.29
C PHE A 244 -11.76 -9.48 0.47
N ARG A 245 -11.55 -8.53 -0.43
CA ARG A 245 -10.54 -7.47 -0.35
C ARG A 245 -11.09 -6.20 -1.04
N ALA A 246 -10.33 -5.11 -0.95
CA ALA A 246 -10.62 -3.88 -1.68
C ALA A 246 -10.61 -4.14 -3.20
N PRO A 247 -11.59 -3.62 -3.96
CA PRO A 247 -11.55 -3.66 -5.41
C PRO A 247 -10.46 -2.73 -5.95
N ALA A 248 -10.04 -2.96 -7.19
CA ALA A 248 -9.10 -2.10 -7.90
C ALA A 248 -9.65 -1.72 -9.28
N ARG A 249 -9.54 -0.45 -9.63
CA ARG A 249 -9.99 0.13 -10.89
C ARG A 249 -8.77 0.32 -11.79
N ILE A 250 -8.67 -0.46 -12.87
CA ILE A 250 -7.52 -0.47 -13.79
C ILE A 250 -8.07 -0.49 -15.23
N GLY A 251 -7.60 0.40 -16.11
CA GLY A 251 -8.02 0.42 -17.53
C GLY A 251 -9.48 0.82 -17.69
N SER A 252 -10.33 -0.05 -18.24
CA SER A 252 -11.82 0.06 -18.25
C SER A 252 -12.52 -0.86 -17.25
N LEU A 253 -11.74 -1.65 -16.49
CA LEU A 253 -12.26 -2.73 -15.67
C LEU A 253 -12.17 -2.41 -14.17
N LEU A 254 -13.09 -3.01 -13.43
CA LEU A 254 -13.08 -3.12 -11.98
C LEU A 254 -12.77 -4.57 -11.59
N PHE A 255 -11.68 -4.74 -10.87
CA PHE A 255 -11.22 -6.04 -10.37
C PHE A 255 -11.69 -6.22 -8.93
N VAL A 256 -12.45 -7.28 -8.69
CA VAL A 256 -13.05 -7.61 -7.40
C VAL A 256 -12.46 -8.94 -6.91
N PRO A 257 -11.55 -8.93 -5.93
CA PRO A 257 -11.09 -10.15 -5.30
C PRO A 257 -12.23 -10.77 -4.48
N ALA A 258 -12.81 -11.84 -4.99
CA ALA A 258 -13.93 -12.56 -4.40
C ALA A 258 -13.45 -13.86 -3.74
N LYS A 259 -14.40 -14.66 -3.26
CA LYS A 259 -14.08 -15.98 -2.70
C LYS A 259 -13.61 -16.91 -3.82
N SER A 260 -12.37 -17.38 -3.71
CA SER A 260 -11.77 -18.35 -4.63
C SER A 260 -11.65 -17.90 -6.09
N GLU A 261 -11.82 -16.61 -6.38
CA GLU A 261 -11.66 -16.06 -7.72
C GLU A 261 -11.36 -14.55 -7.68
N LEU A 262 -10.77 -14.05 -8.77
CA LEU A 262 -10.77 -12.65 -9.15
C LEU A 262 -11.86 -12.44 -10.21
N VAL A 263 -12.76 -11.50 -9.98
CA VAL A 263 -13.82 -11.15 -10.94
C VAL A 263 -13.44 -9.83 -11.61
N ALA A 264 -13.45 -9.78 -12.94
CA ALA A 264 -13.36 -8.54 -13.69
C ALA A 264 -14.75 -8.11 -14.16
N LEU A 265 -15.11 -6.87 -13.83
CA LEU A 265 -16.34 -6.22 -14.26
C LEU A 265 -16.00 -5.06 -15.17
N ASP A 266 -16.84 -4.78 -16.15
CA ASP A 266 -16.84 -3.48 -16.83
C ASP A 266 -17.16 -2.40 -15.80
N ALA A 267 -16.28 -1.40 -15.68
CA ALA A 267 -16.38 -0.42 -14.60
C ALA A 267 -17.55 0.57 -14.81
N ALA A 268 -18.05 0.70 -16.04
CA ALA A 268 -19.14 1.61 -16.38
C ALA A 268 -20.54 0.99 -16.13
N SER A 269 -20.68 -0.33 -16.29
CA SER A 269 -21.96 -1.04 -16.26
C SER A 269 -22.08 -2.11 -15.16
N GLY A 270 -20.96 -2.58 -14.61
CA GLY A 270 -20.94 -3.72 -13.69
C GLY A 270 -21.06 -5.09 -14.38
N GLU A 271 -21.08 -5.15 -15.72
CA GLU A 271 -21.15 -6.42 -16.46
C GLU A 271 -19.87 -7.24 -16.25
N ARG A 272 -20.03 -8.51 -15.86
CA ARG A 272 -18.90 -9.43 -15.70
C ARG A 272 -18.27 -9.77 -17.05
N GLN A 273 -17.00 -9.45 -17.20
CA GLN A 273 -16.21 -9.74 -18.41
C GLN A 273 -15.57 -11.13 -18.33
N TRP A 274 -14.88 -11.42 -17.23
CA TRP A 274 -14.20 -12.69 -17.01
C TRP A 274 -13.98 -12.96 -15.52
N THR A 275 -13.59 -14.20 -15.19
CA THR A 275 -13.10 -14.55 -13.86
C THR A 275 -11.85 -15.44 -13.93
N THR A 276 -10.97 -15.27 -12.96
CA THR A 276 -9.76 -16.10 -12.79
C THR A 276 -9.82 -16.80 -11.43
N PRO A 277 -9.85 -18.14 -11.36
CA PRO A 277 -9.92 -18.85 -10.08
C PRO A 277 -8.60 -18.73 -9.30
N THR A 278 -8.69 -18.76 -7.97
CA THR A 278 -7.53 -18.97 -7.10
C THR A 278 -7.09 -20.45 -7.15
N LEU A 279 -5.90 -20.74 -6.62
CA LEU A 279 -5.54 -22.11 -6.27
C LEU A 279 -6.44 -22.65 -5.15
N ASP A 280 -6.63 -23.98 -5.10
CA ASP A 280 -7.60 -24.66 -4.21
C ASP A 280 -7.38 -24.37 -2.70
N ASP A 281 -6.14 -24.09 -2.30
CA ASP A 281 -5.74 -23.78 -0.93
C ASP A 281 -5.79 -22.28 -0.57
N ARG A 282 -6.09 -21.41 -1.55
CA ARG A 282 -6.13 -19.95 -1.37
C ARG A 282 -7.57 -19.44 -1.35
N PRO A 283 -8.01 -18.77 -0.26
CA PRO A 283 -9.40 -18.33 -0.15
C PRO A 283 -9.74 -17.11 -1.02
N THR A 284 -8.75 -16.27 -1.35
CA THR A 284 -8.90 -15.05 -2.15
C THR A 284 -7.54 -14.50 -2.57
N PHE A 285 -7.48 -13.74 -3.66
CA PHE A 285 -6.30 -12.95 -4.01
C PHE A 285 -6.22 -11.67 -3.14
N PRO A 286 -5.03 -11.16 -2.79
CA PRO A 286 -4.82 -9.75 -2.48
C PRO A 286 -5.29 -8.85 -3.62
N PRO A 287 -5.54 -7.55 -3.39
CA PRO A 287 -5.88 -6.63 -4.46
C PRO A 287 -4.79 -6.60 -5.55
N PRO A 288 -5.16 -6.64 -6.85
CA PRO A 288 -4.20 -6.58 -7.95
C PRO A 288 -3.38 -5.30 -7.96
N ALA A 289 -2.31 -5.34 -8.78
CA ALA A 289 -1.67 -4.15 -9.33
C ALA A 289 -1.73 -4.19 -10.86
N GLY A 290 -1.72 -3.05 -11.54
CA GLY A 290 -1.66 -3.06 -13.00
C GLY A 290 -1.74 -1.69 -13.67
N VAL A 291 -1.30 -1.67 -14.93
CA VAL A 291 -1.31 -0.51 -15.82
C VAL A 291 -1.78 -0.97 -17.20
N GLY A 292 -2.70 -0.22 -17.80
CA GLY A 292 -3.17 -0.50 -19.15
C GLY A 292 -3.70 -1.93 -19.28
N GLU A 293 -3.07 -2.72 -20.14
CA GLU A 293 -3.49 -4.08 -20.47
C GLU A 293 -2.83 -5.18 -19.61
N GLN A 294 -1.96 -4.82 -18.65
CA GLN A 294 -1.22 -5.79 -17.83
C GLN A 294 -1.61 -5.71 -16.36
N LEU A 295 -1.85 -6.89 -15.79
CA LEU A 295 -2.21 -7.10 -14.39
C LEU A 295 -1.15 -7.97 -13.73
N VAL A 296 -0.77 -7.64 -12.49
CA VAL A 296 0.09 -8.45 -11.64
C VAL A 296 -0.67 -8.84 -10.39
N LEU A 297 -0.69 -10.15 -10.12
CA LEU A 297 -1.38 -10.75 -8.99
C LEU A 297 -0.38 -11.49 -8.12
N SER A 298 -0.51 -11.34 -6.80
CA SER A 298 0.09 -12.28 -5.86
C SER A 298 -0.96 -13.29 -5.44
N ASP A 299 -0.63 -14.58 -5.34
CA ASP A 299 -1.48 -15.54 -4.62
C ASP A 299 -1.06 -15.68 -3.14
N GLY A 300 0.06 -15.06 -2.74
CA GLY A 300 0.71 -15.11 -1.42
C GLY A 300 2.06 -15.84 -1.41
N SER A 301 2.35 -16.66 -2.42
CA SER A 301 3.67 -17.28 -2.65
C SER A 301 4.12 -17.14 -4.11
N THR A 302 3.19 -16.95 -5.03
CA THR A 302 3.46 -16.82 -6.47
C THR A 302 3.05 -15.44 -6.93
N ILE A 303 3.85 -14.84 -7.80
CA ILE A 303 3.47 -13.67 -8.58
C ILE A 303 3.10 -14.11 -10.00
N HIS A 304 1.96 -13.65 -10.49
CA HIS A 304 1.45 -13.95 -11.82
C HIS A 304 1.29 -12.66 -12.64
N GLY A 305 1.72 -12.69 -13.89
CA GLY A 305 1.33 -11.73 -14.91
C GLY A 305 0.10 -12.22 -15.66
N LEU A 306 -0.89 -11.36 -15.82
CA LEU A 306 -2.12 -11.64 -16.56
C LEU A 306 -2.40 -10.50 -17.56
N GLY A 307 -3.08 -10.84 -18.66
CA GLY A 307 -3.75 -9.85 -19.50
C GLY A 307 -4.97 -9.27 -18.76
N ALA A 308 -5.03 -7.95 -18.59
CA ALA A 308 -6.10 -7.27 -17.86
C ALA A 308 -7.47 -7.46 -18.53
N GLU A 309 -7.54 -7.53 -19.86
CA GLU A 309 -8.81 -7.67 -20.59
C GLU A 309 -9.28 -9.12 -20.71
N THR A 310 -8.40 -10.10 -20.51
CA THR A 310 -8.71 -11.52 -20.74
C THR A 310 -8.68 -12.38 -19.49
N GLY A 311 -7.95 -11.95 -18.44
CA GLY A 311 -7.67 -12.77 -17.26
C GLY A 311 -6.71 -13.94 -17.54
N GLU A 312 -6.13 -14.01 -18.75
CA GLU A 312 -5.23 -15.07 -19.15
C GLU A 312 -3.84 -14.85 -18.57
N LYS A 313 -3.28 -15.89 -17.96
CA LYS A 313 -1.96 -15.88 -17.35
C LYS A 313 -0.87 -15.93 -18.43
N THR A 314 0.03 -14.95 -18.42
CA THR A 314 1.16 -14.83 -19.35
C THR A 314 2.44 -15.42 -18.76
N TRP A 315 2.72 -15.18 -17.48
CA TRP A 315 3.90 -15.68 -16.78
C TRP A 315 3.63 -15.90 -15.29
N SER A 316 4.53 -16.60 -14.60
CA SER A 316 4.47 -16.78 -13.14
C SER A 316 5.86 -16.99 -12.55
N VAL A 317 6.07 -16.50 -11.33
CA VAL A 317 7.31 -16.64 -10.56
C VAL A 317 6.98 -17.07 -9.14
N ASP A 318 7.60 -18.16 -8.69
CA ASP A 318 7.38 -18.73 -7.36
C ASP A 318 8.36 -18.12 -6.33
N PHE A 319 7.84 -17.86 -5.14
CA PHE A 319 8.56 -17.44 -3.93
C PHE A 319 8.05 -18.25 -2.73
N GLU A 320 8.76 -18.19 -1.60
CA GLU A 320 8.24 -18.73 -0.34
C GLU A 320 7.07 -17.89 0.18
N SER A 321 7.22 -16.57 0.11
CA SER A 321 6.18 -15.59 0.39
C SER A 321 6.25 -14.44 -0.61
N ALA A 322 5.09 -13.90 -0.98
CA ALA A 322 4.99 -12.78 -1.92
C ALA A 322 3.88 -11.81 -1.50
N GLY A 323 4.26 -10.56 -1.22
CA GLY A 323 3.35 -9.47 -0.87
C GLY A 323 2.58 -8.93 -2.08
N ARG A 324 1.84 -7.84 -1.85
CA ARG A 324 1.17 -7.12 -2.92
C ARG A 324 2.21 -6.43 -3.83
N PRO A 325 2.13 -6.57 -5.17
CA PRO A 325 3.03 -5.90 -6.09
C PRO A 325 2.75 -4.39 -6.20
N VAL A 326 3.78 -3.64 -6.58
CA VAL A 326 3.69 -2.27 -7.11
C VAL A 326 4.17 -2.31 -8.57
N VAL A 327 3.40 -1.76 -9.50
CA VAL A 327 3.78 -1.72 -10.92
C VAL A 327 4.25 -0.31 -11.30
N GLY A 328 5.47 -0.19 -11.80
CA GLY A 328 6.03 1.04 -12.36
C GLY A 328 6.47 0.79 -13.79
N GLY A 329 5.80 1.40 -14.76
CA GLY A 329 6.09 1.21 -16.19
C GLY A 329 6.08 -0.27 -16.58
N ASP A 330 7.25 -0.79 -16.94
CA ASP A 330 7.47 -2.17 -17.38
C ASP A 330 7.98 -3.10 -16.28
N THR A 331 7.86 -2.70 -15.01
CA THR A 331 8.43 -3.43 -13.86
C THR A 331 7.41 -3.63 -12.75
N ALA A 332 7.37 -4.83 -12.18
CA ALA A 332 6.67 -5.13 -10.94
C ALA A 332 7.69 -5.23 -9.78
N VAL A 333 7.50 -4.46 -8.71
CA VAL A 333 8.30 -4.52 -7.49
C VAL A 333 7.49 -5.19 -6.39
N VAL A 334 8.07 -6.20 -5.74
CA VAL A 334 7.36 -7.08 -4.81
C VAL A 334 8.20 -7.29 -3.56
N SER A 335 7.59 -7.22 -2.37
CA SER A 335 8.22 -7.78 -1.17
C SER A 335 8.07 -9.29 -1.20
N ALA A 336 9.16 -10.04 -1.36
CA ALA A 336 9.14 -11.49 -1.55
C ALA A 336 10.42 -12.16 -1.06
N GLY A 337 10.30 -13.42 -0.61
CA GLY A 337 11.44 -14.23 -0.14
C GLY A 337 11.15 -15.10 1.08
N ASP A 338 12.17 -15.87 1.46
CA ASP A 338 12.27 -16.64 2.71
C ASP A 338 12.63 -15.71 3.90
N THR A 339 13.55 -14.80 3.62
CA THR A 339 13.92 -13.63 4.39
C THR A 339 13.22 -12.41 3.79
N LEU A 340 13.01 -11.35 4.59
CA LEU A 340 12.42 -10.10 4.08
C LEU A 340 13.29 -9.59 2.92
N GLY A 341 12.72 -9.50 1.72
CA GLY A 341 13.41 -8.99 0.55
C GLY A 341 12.47 -8.23 -0.39
N VAL A 342 13.05 -7.42 -1.27
CA VAL A 342 12.35 -6.69 -2.32
C VAL A 342 12.93 -7.10 -3.68
N VAL A 343 12.07 -7.53 -4.58
CA VAL A 343 12.43 -8.06 -5.91
C VAL A 343 11.75 -7.23 -6.97
N ALA A 344 12.51 -6.82 -7.99
CA ALA A 344 11.95 -6.25 -9.21
C ALA A 344 11.91 -7.30 -10.31
N LEU A 345 10.75 -7.44 -10.94
CA LEU A 345 10.47 -8.37 -12.04
C LEU A 345 10.09 -7.57 -13.28
N ALA A 346 10.56 -7.99 -14.46
CA ALA A 346 10.08 -7.47 -15.72
C ALA A 346 8.60 -7.84 -15.90
N LEU A 347 7.78 -6.88 -16.34
CA LEU A 347 6.33 -7.04 -16.42
C LEU A 347 5.87 -7.92 -17.60
N ASP A 348 6.71 -8.08 -18.62
CA ASP A 348 6.44 -8.85 -19.83
C ASP A 348 6.65 -10.36 -19.64
N ASP A 349 7.67 -10.77 -18.90
CA ASP A 349 8.04 -12.19 -18.75
C ASP A 349 8.29 -12.66 -17.31
N GLY A 350 8.28 -11.75 -16.33
CA GLY A 350 8.54 -12.06 -14.92
C GLY A 350 10.02 -12.28 -14.59
N SER A 351 10.96 -12.00 -15.49
CA SER A 351 12.39 -12.16 -15.21
C SER A 351 12.86 -11.19 -14.11
N GLU A 352 13.69 -11.69 -13.19
CA GLU A 352 14.24 -10.86 -12.11
C GLU A 352 15.23 -9.83 -12.67
N ARG A 353 14.97 -8.55 -12.40
CA ARG A 353 15.85 -7.43 -12.75
C ARG A 353 16.88 -7.17 -11.66
N TRP A 354 16.42 -7.11 -10.41
CA TRP A 354 17.28 -6.92 -9.24
C TRP A 354 16.56 -7.36 -7.96
N ARG A 355 17.34 -7.49 -6.88
CA ARG A 355 16.88 -7.86 -5.55
C ARG A 355 17.62 -7.09 -4.46
N LEU A 356 16.91 -6.79 -3.38
CA LEU A 356 17.43 -6.29 -2.12
C LEU A 356 17.03 -7.24 -0.99
N ASP A 357 17.99 -7.58 -0.13
CA ASP A 357 17.80 -8.50 1.00
C ASP A 357 17.70 -7.75 2.34
N ASP A 358 17.10 -8.39 3.36
CA ASP A 358 16.83 -7.85 4.70
C ASP A 358 16.07 -6.51 4.70
N VAL A 359 15.12 -6.35 3.78
CA VAL A 359 14.29 -5.14 3.63
C VAL A 359 12.87 -5.47 3.19
N SER A 360 11.92 -4.59 3.48
CA SER A 360 10.55 -4.63 2.94
C SER A 360 10.23 -3.37 2.14
N LEU A 361 9.45 -3.48 1.07
CA LEU A 361 9.05 -2.33 0.26
C LEU A 361 8.14 -1.40 1.09
N ALA A 362 8.47 -0.11 1.13
CA ALA A 362 7.67 0.91 1.81
C ALA A 362 6.87 1.74 0.78
N ALA A 363 7.54 2.24 -0.25
CA ALA A 363 6.95 3.01 -1.36
C ALA A 363 7.89 3.01 -2.58
N PRO A 364 7.41 3.26 -3.81
CA PRO A 364 8.27 3.64 -4.91
C PRO A 364 8.88 5.04 -4.71
N LEU A 365 9.96 5.33 -5.44
CA LEU A 365 10.54 6.66 -5.65
C LEU A 365 10.57 6.95 -7.15
N GLY A 366 10.68 8.22 -7.57
CA GLY A 366 10.63 8.59 -8.98
C GLY A 366 11.71 7.93 -9.84
N ASN A 367 12.82 7.52 -9.21
CA ASN A 367 13.93 6.83 -9.83
C ASN A 367 14.44 5.66 -8.97
N GLY A 368 13.58 5.01 -8.18
CA GLY A 368 14.00 3.89 -7.34
C GLY A 368 12.93 3.40 -6.37
N VAL A 369 13.37 2.96 -5.19
CA VAL A 369 12.47 2.45 -4.14
C VAL A 369 12.84 2.97 -2.77
N LEU A 370 11.83 3.20 -1.95
CA LEU A 370 11.94 3.41 -0.52
C LEU A 370 11.64 2.08 0.17
N VAL A 371 12.57 1.62 0.99
CA VAL A 371 12.45 0.36 1.72
C VAL A 371 12.59 0.60 3.22
N LYS A 372 12.13 -0.39 4.00
CA LYS A 372 12.21 -0.38 5.46
C LYS A 372 13.09 -1.53 5.92
N ARG A 373 14.01 -1.23 6.83
CA ARG A 373 14.82 -2.21 7.57
C ARG A 373 14.66 -1.91 9.06
N ARG A 374 14.06 -2.82 9.83
CA ARG A 374 13.78 -2.58 11.26
C ARG A 374 13.09 -1.23 11.47
N ASP A 375 13.74 -0.25 12.09
CA ASP A 375 13.14 1.04 12.43
C ASP A 375 13.52 2.14 11.43
N ASP A 376 14.27 1.78 10.39
CA ASP A 376 14.88 2.70 9.45
C ASP A 376 14.13 2.71 8.11
N LEU A 377 13.98 3.90 7.55
CA LEU A 377 13.63 4.14 6.15
C LEU A 377 14.90 4.35 5.34
N ILE A 378 14.97 3.71 4.19
CA ILE A 378 16.15 3.69 3.33
C ILE A 378 15.73 4.00 1.90
N ALA A 379 16.34 5.03 1.30
CA ALA A 379 16.17 5.28 -0.13
C ALA A 379 17.21 4.52 -0.94
N CYS A 380 16.72 3.76 -1.92
CA CYS A 380 17.51 3.05 -2.90
C CYS A 380 17.17 3.56 -4.31
N PRO A 381 17.72 4.73 -4.72
CA PRO A 381 17.56 5.25 -6.08
C PRO A 381 18.43 4.50 -7.09
N ALA A 382 18.32 4.88 -8.36
CA ALA A 382 19.12 4.38 -9.46
C ALA A 382 20.63 4.51 -9.20
N CYS A 383 21.38 3.55 -9.74
CA CYS A 383 22.84 3.59 -9.77
C CYS A 383 23.36 4.26 -11.04
N GLU A 384 24.36 5.13 -10.91
CA GLU A 384 25.27 5.50 -11.99
C GLU A 384 26.61 4.74 -11.85
N ASN A 385 27.28 4.52 -12.98
CA ASN A 385 28.62 3.92 -13.05
C ASN A 385 29.72 4.98 -13.06
#